data_AF-A0A1C5YF93-F1
#
_entry.id   AF-A0A1C5YF93-F1
#
_cell.length_a   1.000
_cell.length_b   1.000
_cell.length_c   1.000
_cell.angle_alpha   90.00
_cell.angle_beta   90.00
_cell.angle_gamma   90.00
#
_symmetry.space_group_name_H-M   'P 1'
#
loop_
_entity.id
_entity.type
_entity.pdbx_description
1 polymer ?
#
loop_
_entity_poly.entity_id
_entity_poly.type
_entity_poly.pdbx_seq_one_letter_code
_entity_poly.pdbx_strand_id
1 'polypeptide(L)'
;MIDDIIPGSYSILNSLLVLTYSAFCLTSLDTATRLARFMFQEFWLEPGETAADIKEGWKKVMVNPYFATILTVVLGILLGMNGYGKIWGLFGAANQLLAGIGLLAVATWLGNMGKNNKMFLIPMAFMIVVTITSLALTVKNQIGMIAAGGADWGPWAQTILGILLIFLAIILVIEGVQTLSRQKAAKA
;
A
#
# COMPACT_ATOMS: atom_id res chain seq x y z
N MET A 1 12.78 -29.57 -26.94
CA MET A 1 12.60 -29.29 -28.37
C MET A 1 11.16 -29.67 -28.64
N ILE A 2 10.22 -28.71 -28.62
CA ILE A 2 8.89 -29.01 -29.18
C ILE A 2 9.17 -29.23 -30.68
N ASP A 3 8.72 -30.31 -31.29
CA ASP A 3 9.06 -30.54 -32.69
C ASP A 3 8.05 -29.80 -33.57
N ASP A 4 8.50 -29.26 -34.71
CA ASP A 4 7.70 -28.62 -35.75
C ASP A 4 6.69 -29.64 -36.35
N ILE A 5 5.64 -30.00 -35.60
CA ILE A 5 4.57 -30.88 -36.07
C ILE A 5 3.73 -30.18 -37.16
N ILE A 6 3.73 -28.83 -37.19
CA ILE A 6 3.15 -28.00 -38.25
C ILE A 6 4.12 -26.84 -38.51
N PRO A 7 4.63 -26.65 -39.74
CA PRO A 7 5.59 -25.59 -40.04
C PRO A 7 5.01 -24.22 -39.68
N GLY A 8 5.70 -23.48 -38.82
CA GLY A 8 5.29 -22.16 -38.35
C GLY A 8 4.43 -22.14 -37.08
N SER A 9 4.04 -23.30 -36.53
CA SER A 9 3.28 -23.40 -35.27
C SER A 9 3.99 -22.70 -34.11
N TYR A 10 5.31 -22.85 -34.03
CA TYR A 10 6.14 -22.15 -33.05
C TYR A 10 6.12 -20.63 -33.13
N SER A 11 6.18 -20.10 -34.35
CA SER A 11 6.16 -18.65 -34.58
C SER A 11 4.80 -18.08 -34.20
N ILE A 12 3.72 -18.80 -34.52
CA ILE A 12 2.35 -18.44 -34.16
C ILE A 12 2.18 -18.49 -32.63
N LEU A 13 2.60 -19.57 -31.97
CA LEU A 13 2.52 -19.72 -30.52
C LEU A 13 3.34 -18.65 -29.79
N ASN A 14 4.56 -18.37 -30.26
CA ASN A 14 5.40 -17.32 -29.69
C ASN A 14 4.75 -15.94 -29.87
N SER A 15 4.23 -15.63 -31.06
CA SER A 15 3.55 -14.35 -31.33
C SER A 15 2.30 -14.18 -30.46
N LEU A 16 1.49 -15.22 -30.31
CA LEU A 16 0.31 -15.20 -29.45
C LEU A 16 0.68 -15.06 -27.96
N LEU A 17 1.73 -15.74 -27.50
CA LEU A 17 2.23 -15.61 -26.11
C LEU A 17 2.76 -14.20 -25.84
N VAL A 18 3.59 -13.66 -26.73
CA VAL A 18 4.15 -12.30 -26.61
C VAL A 18 3.05 -11.26 -26.65
N LEU A 19 2.07 -11.39 -27.56
CA LEU A 19 0.93 -10.48 -27.65
C LEU A 19 0.09 -10.53 -26.37
N THR A 20 -0.24 -11.73 -25.90
CA THR A 20 -1.06 -11.92 -24.69
C THR A 20 -0.35 -11.36 -23.45
N TYR A 21 0.94 -11.65 -23.28
CA TYR A 21 1.74 -11.14 -22.17
C TYR A 21 1.86 -9.61 -22.22
N SER A 22 2.15 -9.05 -23.40
CA SER A 22 2.26 -7.60 -23.58
C SER A 22 0.94 -6.89 -23.29
N ALA A 23 -0.19 -7.42 -23.79
CA ALA A 23 -1.52 -6.87 -23.54
C ALA A 23 -1.92 -6.95 -22.06
N PHE A 24 -1.57 -8.06 -21.38
CA PHE A 24 -1.78 -8.21 -19.95
C PHE A 24 -0.96 -7.17 -19.14
N CYS A 25 0.31 -7.00 -19.48
CA CYS A 25 1.18 -6.00 -18.85
C CYS A 25 0.66 -4.57 -19.10
N LEU A 26 0.22 -4.25 -20.32
CA LEU A 26 -0.37 -2.95 -20.65
C LEU A 26 -1.64 -2.66 -19.85
N THR A 27 -2.54 -3.64 -19.72
CA THR A 27 -3.77 -3.49 -18.93
C THR A 27 -3.48 -3.28 -17.45
N SER A 28 -2.50 -4.03 -16.91
CA SER A 28 -2.05 -3.91 -15.53
C SER A 28 -1.38 -2.56 -15.27
N LEU A 29 -0.55 -2.08 -16.21
CA LEU A 29 0.10 -0.78 -16.13
C LEU A 29 -0.90 0.37 -16.20
N ASP A 30 -1.88 0.31 -17.12
CA ASP A 30 -2.96 1.31 -17.21
C ASP A 30 -3.73 1.40 -15.89
N THR A 31 -4.13 0.25 -15.35
CA THR A 31 -4.84 0.20 -14.06
C THR A 31 -3.97 0.73 -12.91
N ALA A 32 -2.70 0.35 -12.85
CA ALA A 32 -1.77 0.78 -11.81
C ALA A 32 -1.50 2.29 -11.87
N THR A 33 -1.28 2.86 -13.05
CA THR A 33 -1.02 4.31 -13.21
C THR A 33 -2.24 5.14 -12.85
N ARG A 34 -3.45 4.66 -13.19
CA ARG A 34 -4.70 5.30 -12.77
C ARG A 34 -4.88 5.28 -11.26
N LEU A 35 -4.65 4.13 -10.61
CA LEU A 35 -4.75 4.01 -9.15
C LEU A 35 -3.69 4.85 -8.44
N ALA A 36 -2.45 4.84 -8.92
CA ALA A 36 -1.37 5.65 -8.36
C ALA A 36 -1.71 7.15 -8.42
N ARG A 37 -2.26 7.62 -9.55
CA ARG A 37 -2.75 9.00 -9.66
C ARG A 37 -3.84 9.30 -8.62
N PHE A 38 -4.82 8.42 -8.46
CA PHE A 38 -5.90 8.65 -7.49
C PHE A 38 -5.39 8.67 -6.05
N MET A 39 -4.51 7.73 -5.68
CA MET A 39 -3.89 7.72 -4.35
C MET A 39 -3.05 8.97 -4.09
N PHE A 40 -2.32 9.46 -5.11
CA PHE A 40 -1.52 10.67 -4.98
C PHE A 40 -2.40 11.92 -4.88
N GLN A 41 -3.47 12.01 -5.67
CA GLN A 41 -4.43 13.10 -5.57
C GLN A 41 -5.09 13.10 -4.18
N GLU A 42 -5.57 11.96 -3.69
CA GLU A 42 -6.19 11.83 -2.37
C GLU A 42 -5.26 12.26 -1.22
N PHE A 43 -3.94 12.05 -1.36
CA PHE A 43 -2.99 12.50 -0.35
C PHE A 43 -2.91 14.04 -0.21
N TRP A 44 -3.24 14.78 -1.28
CA TRP A 44 -3.16 16.24 -1.33
C TRP A 44 -4.52 16.95 -1.28
N LEU A 45 -5.63 16.21 -1.38
CA LEU A 45 -7.00 16.71 -1.26
C LEU A 45 -7.48 16.56 0.19
N GLU A 46 -8.18 17.56 0.71
CA GLU A 46 -8.84 17.45 2.02
C GLU A 46 -10.18 16.69 1.90
N PRO A 47 -10.67 16.02 2.96
CA PRO A 47 -11.87 15.20 2.89
C PRO A 47 -13.09 16.02 2.41
N GLY A 48 -13.56 15.75 1.19
CA GLY A 48 -14.70 16.42 0.58
C GLY A 48 -14.37 17.51 -0.45
N GLU A 49 -13.10 17.82 -0.69
CA GLU A 49 -12.70 18.69 -1.80
C GLU A 49 -12.51 17.87 -3.07
N THR A 50 -12.93 18.40 -4.22
CA THR A 50 -12.64 17.79 -5.52
C THR A 50 -11.41 18.46 -6.13
N ALA A 51 -10.68 17.75 -6.99
CA ALA A 51 -9.54 18.31 -7.74
C ALA A 51 -9.87 19.60 -8.54
N ALA A 52 -11.15 19.88 -8.74
CA ALA A 52 -11.68 21.09 -9.38
C ALA A 52 -11.87 22.30 -8.43
N ASP A 53 -11.88 22.08 -7.11
CA ASP A 53 -12.19 23.10 -6.10
C ASP A 53 -10.94 23.86 -5.64
N ILE A 54 -9.75 23.28 -5.80
CA ILE A 54 -8.46 23.88 -5.42
C ILE A 54 -8.02 24.87 -6.51
N LYS A 55 -8.38 26.14 -6.35
CA LYS A 55 -8.16 27.19 -7.37
C LYS A 55 -6.82 27.91 -7.28
N GLU A 56 -6.10 27.89 -6.15
CA GLU A 56 -4.79 28.57 -6.01
C GLU A 56 -3.72 27.74 -5.27
N GLY A 57 -2.46 27.91 -5.70
CA GLY A 57 -1.25 27.43 -5.00
C GLY A 57 -0.53 26.21 -5.58
N TRP A 58 0.56 25.82 -4.91
CA TRP A 58 1.40 24.64 -5.13
C TRP A 58 0.60 23.32 -5.11
N LYS A 59 -0.51 23.28 -4.35
CA LYS A 59 -1.49 22.19 -4.36
C LYS A 59 -2.12 21.96 -5.76
N LYS A 60 -2.36 23.00 -6.58
CA LYS A 60 -2.90 22.85 -7.95
C LYS A 60 -1.96 22.09 -8.88
N VAL A 61 -0.65 22.26 -8.71
CA VAL A 61 0.36 21.53 -9.50
C VAL A 61 0.38 20.06 -9.09
N MET A 62 0.28 19.76 -7.79
CA MET A 62 0.28 18.38 -7.27
C MET A 62 -1.02 17.63 -7.57
N VAL A 63 -2.14 18.34 -7.69
CA VAL A 63 -3.46 17.78 -8.00
C VAL A 63 -3.72 17.66 -9.50
N ASN A 64 -2.95 18.38 -10.34
CA ASN A 64 -3.08 18.31 -11.79
C ASN A 64 -2.86 16.86 -12.27
N PRO A 65 -3.84 16.23 -12.94
CA PRO A 65 -3.77 14.83 -13.32
C PRO A 65 -2.57 14.52 -14.22
N TYR A 66 -2.09 15.47 -15.03
CA TYR A 66 -0.91 15.26 -15.87
C TYR A 66 0.38 15.24 -15.04
N PHE A 67 0.52 16.17 -14.09
CA PHE A 67 1.70 16.23 -13.22
C PHE A 67 1.74 15.06 -12.23
N ALA A 68 0.60 14.73 -11.62
CA ALA A 68 0.45 13.58 -10.74
C ALA A 68 0.78 12.27 -11.47
N THR A 69 0.29 12.07 -12.69
CA THR A 69 0.64 10.87 -13.49
C THR A 69 2.13 10.84 -13.84
N ILE A 70 2.70 11.93 -14.35
CA ILE A 70 4.12 11.96 -14.74
C ILE A 70 5.01 11.70 -13.52
N LEU A 71 4.74 12.34 -12.39
CA LEU A 71 5.51 12.16 -11.17
C LEU A 71 5.41 10.73 -10.64
N THR A 72 4.19 10.18 -10.52
CA THR A 72 4.00 8.82 -9.99
C THR A 72 4.59 7.74 -10.91
N VAL A 73 4.51 7.92 -12.24
CA VAL A 73 5.11 7.00 -13.21
C VAL A 73 6.63 7.07 -13.17
N VAL A 74 7.22 8.27 -13.16
CA VAL A 74 8.68 8.44 -13.09
C VAL A 74 9.24 7.87 -11.79
N LEU A 75 8.60 8.17 -10.65
CA LEU A 75 8.99 7.58 -9.36
C LEU A 75 8.83 6.06 -9.38
N GLY A 76 7.75 5.53 -9.95
CA GLY A 76 7.52 4.10 -10.07
C GLY A 76 8.58 3.38 -10.91
N ILE A 77 8.99 3.96 -12.05
CA ILE A 77 10.06 3.43 -12.91
C ILE A 77 11.40 3.47 -12.17
N LEU A 78 11.74 4.58 -11.52
CA LEU A 78 12.97 4.73 -10.74
C LEU A 78 13.03 3.72 -9.59
N LEU A 79 11.92 3.50 -8.87
CA LEU A 79 11.80 2.51 -7.80
C LEU A 79 11.91 1.07 -8.34
N GLY A 80 11.30 0.78 -9.49
CA GLY A 80 11.36 -0.52 -10.15
C GLY A 80 12.76 -0.89 -10.60
N MET A 81 13.50 0.06 -11.19
CA MET A 81 14.86 -0.16 -11.67
C MET A 81 15.90 -0.27 -10.55
N ASN A 82 15.68 0.39 -9.41
CA ASN A 82 16.71 0.53 -8.35
C ASN A 82 16.45 -0.30 -7.07
N GLY A 83 15.40 -1.12 -7.00
CA GLY A 83 15.24 -1.99 -5.83
C GLY A 83 13.84 -2.49 -5.50
N TYR A 84 13.12 -3.08 -6.46
CA TYR A 84 11.82 -3.72 -6.20
C TYR A 84 11.84 -4.69 -5.00
N GLY A 85 12.86 -5.56 -4.91
CA GLY A 85 12.99 -6.53 -3.81
C GLY A 85 13.17 -5.87 -2.43
N LYS A 86 13.66 -4.63 -2.38
CA LYS A 86 13.79 -3.86 -1.14
C LYS A 86 12.43 -3.28 -0.71
N ILE A 87 11.48 -3.00 -1.61
CA ILE A 87 10.17 -2.45 -1.21
C ILE A 87 9.18 -3.56 -0.84
N TRP A 88 9.40 -4.78 -1.32
CA TRP A 88 8.47 -5.90 -1.17
C TRP A 88 8.07 -6.21 0.28
N GLY A 89 9.04 -6.22 1.21
CA GLY A 89 8.76 -6.46 2.63
C GLY A 89 7.91 -5.36 3.27
N LEU A 90 8.09 -4.11 2.82
CA LEU A 90 7.31 -2.98 3.29
C LEU A 90 5.86 -3.05 2.77
N PHE A 91 5.67 -3.48 1.52
CA PHE A 91 4.35 -3.66 0.93
C PHE A 91 3.51 -4.68 1.70
N GLY A 92 4.11 -5.80 2.09
CA GLY A 92 3.45 -6.80 2.93
C GLY A 92 2.95 -6.23 4.25
N ALA A 93 3.76 -5.38 4.90
CA ALA A 93 3.40 -4.79 6.17
C ALA A 93 2.36 -3.66 6.06
N ALA A 94 2.42 -2.85 5.00
CA ALA A 94 1.38 -1.87 4.69
C ALA A 94 0.00 -2.54 4.46
N ASN A 95 -0.03 -3.71 3.80
CA ASN A 95 -1.26 -4.47 3.60
C ASN A 95 -1.85 -5.00 4.91
N GLN A 96 -0.99 -5.41 5.86
CA GLN A 96 -1.44 -5.81 7.19
C GLN A 96 -2.07 -4.63 7.96
N LEU A 97 -1.51 -3.43 7.79
CA LEU A 97 -2.07 -2.22 8.38
C LEU A 97 -3.45 -1.86 7.78
N LEU A 98 -3.60 -1.96 6.46
CA LEU A 98 -4.89 -1.77 5.78
C LEU A 98 -5.94 -2.77 6.26
N ALA A 99 -5.56 -4.04 6.43
CA ALA A 99 -6.42 -5.06 7.02
C ALA A 99 -6.83 -4.70 8.46
N GLY A 100 -5.93 -4.10 9.24
CA GLY A 100 -6.22 -3.56 10.57
C GLY A 100 -7.31 -2.49 10.55
N ILE A 101 -7.26 -1.54 9.61
CA ILE A 101 -8.31 -0.50 9.43
C ILE A 101 -9.64 -1.14 9.04
N GLY A 102 -9.62 -2.10 8.12
CA GLY A 102 -10.83 -2.82 7.71
C GLY A 102 -11.50 -3.54 8.89
N LEU A 103 -10.73 -4.25 9.71
CA LEU A 103 -11.24 -4.91 10.91
C LEU A 103 -11.77 -3.91 11.95
N LEU A 104 -11.12 -2.76 12.11
CA LEU A 104 -11.56 -1.67 12.99
C LEU A 104 -12.90 -1.09 12.51
N ALA A 105 -13.04 -0.83 11.22
CA ALA A 105 -14.30 -0.36 10.63
C ALA A 105 -15.43 -1.39 10.82
N VAL A 106 -15.17 -2.68 10.57
CA VAL A 106 -16.16 -3.74 10.77
C VAL A 106 -16.53 -3.91 12.24
N ALA A 107 -15.55 -3.88 13.15
CA ALA A 107 -15.79 -4.00 14.58
C ALA A 107 -16.57 -2.81 15.14
N THR A 108 -16.31 -1.59 14.66
CA THR A 108 -17.07 -0.40 15.08
C THR A 108 -18.49 -0.41 14.50
N TRP A 109 -18.68 -0.90 13.28
CA TRP A 109 -20.01 -1.11 12.70
C TRP A 109 -20.83 -2.16 13.47
N LEU A 110 -20.26 -3.34 13.75
CA LEU A 110 -20.89 -4.38 14.58
C LEU A 110 -21.15 -3.90 16.01
N GLY A 111 -20.21 -3.11 16.55
CA GLY A 111 -20.31 -2.43 17.83
C GLY A 111 -21.53 -1.52 17.89
N ASN A 112 -21.80 -0.73 16.85
CA ASN A 112 -23.03 0.06 16.73
C ASN A 112 -24.28 -0.83 16.66
N MET A 113 -24.26 -1.90 15.87
CA MET A 113 -25.39 -2.83 15.71
C MET A 113 -25.75 -3.68 16.95
N GLY A 114 -24.94 -3.64 18.02
CA GLY A 114 -25.28 -4.30 19.29
C GLY A 114 -25.04 -5.81 19.33
N LYS A 115 -24.33 -6.37 18.35
CA LYS A 115 -23.91 -7.78 18.38
C LYS A 115 -22.59 -7.96 19.13
N ASN A 116 -22.41 -9.16 19.69
CA ASN A 116 -21.26 -9.51 20.52
C ASN A 116 -19.95 -9.42 19.71
N ASN A 117 -19.13 -8.43 20.04
CA ASN A 117 -17.94 -8.06 19.25
C ASN A 117 -16.69 -8.91 19.55
N LYS A 118 -16.79 -9.93 20.44
CA LYS A 118 -15.66 -10.75 20.89
C LYS A 118 -14.98 -11.54 19.75
N MET A 119 -15.72 -11.92 18.70
CA MET A 119 -15.18 -12.68 17.57
C MET A 119 -14.24 -11.85 16.67
N PHE A 120 -14.35 -10.51 16.68
CA PHE A 120 -13.53 -9.62 15.86
C PHE A 120 -12.39 -8.94 16.63
N LEU A 121 -12.57 -8.73 17.93
CA LEU A 121 -11.53 -8.12 18.78
C LEU A 121 -10.29 -9.00 18.93
N ILE A 122 -10.45 -10.32 18.94
CA ILE A 122 -9.33 -11.27 19.05
C ILE A 122 -8.46 -11.24 17.78
N PRO A 123 -9.00 -11.43 16.55
CA PRO A 123 -8.23 -11.23 15.31
C PRO A 123 -7.61 -9.84 15.19
N MET A 124 -8.32 -8.78 15.61
CA MET A 124 -7.80 -7.42 15.55
C MET A 124 -6.58 -7.22 16.46
N ALA A 125 -6.65 -7.67 17.72
CA ALA A 125 -5.54 -7.56 18.64
C ALA A 125 -4.32 -8.37 18.16
N PHE A 126 -4.56 -9.59 17.66
CA PHE A 126 -3.50 -10.43 17.09
C PHE A 126 -2.85 -9.76 15.87
N MET A 127 -3.65 -9.26 14.92
CA MET A 127 -3.14 -8.57 13.73
C MET A 127 -2.32 -7.33 14.11
N ILE A 128 -2.77 -6.53 15.06
CA ILE A 128 -2.02 -5.35 15.55
C ILE A 128 -0.68 -5.76 16.14
N VAL A 129 -0.65 -6.76 17.03
CA VAL A 129 0.59 -7.23 17.67
C VAL A 129 1.57 -7.78 16.63
N VAL A 130 1.09 -8.61 15.70
CA VAL A 130 1.91 -9.18 14.62
C VAL A 130 2.43 -8.09 13.70
N THR A 131 1.60 -7.11 13.33
CA THR A 131 1.99 -6.00 12.44
C THR A 131 3.07 -5.15 13.11
N ILE A 132 2.87 -4.70 14.36
CA ILE A 132 3.85 -3.89 15.09
C ILE A 132 5.16 -4.66 15.30
N THR A 133 5.08 -5.94 15.69
CA THR A 133 6.28 -6.77 15.92
C THR A 133 7.05 -6.98 14.61
N SER A 134 6.36 -7.30 13.51
CA SER A 134 6.96 -7.48 12.18
C SER A 134 7.65 -6.20 11.70
N LEU A 135 7.01 -5.04 11.88
CA LEU A 135 7.56 -3.75 11.50
C LEU A 135 8.78 -3.36 12.34
N ALA A 136 8.71 -3.57 13.66
CA ALA A 136 9.83 -3.29 14.57
C ALA A 136 11.05 -4.17 14.28
N LEU A 137 10.84 -5.46 13.99
CA LEU A 137 11.91 -6.38 13.58
C LEU A 137 12.52 -5.96 12.25
N THR A 138 11.68 -5.58 11.28
CA THR A 138 12.13 -5.10 9.97
C THR A 138 13.01 -3.86 10.13
N VAL A 139 12.53 -2.84 10.85
CA VAL A 139 13.29 -1.60 11.10
C VAL A 139 14.59 -1.87 11.85
N LYS A 140 14.59 -2.73 12.88
CA LYS A 140 15.81 -3.08 13.62
C LYS A 140 16.86 -3.75 12.74
N ASN A 141 16.45 -4.72 11.92
CA ASN A 141 17.36 -5.42 11.01
C ASN A 141 17.94 -4.47 9.95
N GLN A 142 17.12 -3.56 9.43
CA GLN A 142 17.50 -2.54 8.46
C GLN A 142 18.51 -1.54 9.04
N ILE A 143 18.25 -1.03 10.24
CA ILE A 143 19.17 -0.13 10.96
C ILE A 143 20.51 -0.85 11.24
N GLY A 144 20.47 -2.13 11.61
CA GLY A 144 21.68 -2.93 11.79
C GLY A 144 22.53 -3.06 10.52
N MET A 145 21.88 -3.21 9.35
CA MET A 145 22.57 -3.22 8.05
C MET A 145 23.13 -1.85 7.66
N ILE A 146 22.45 -0.75 8.04
CA ILE A 146 22.93 0.63 7.83
C ILE A 146 24.14 0.94 8.70
N ALA A 147 24.11 0.54 9.98
CA ALA A 147 25.20 0.73 10.92
C ALA A 147 26.45 -0.11 10.57
N ALA A 148 26.29 -1.22 9.86
CA ALA A 148 27.38 -2.06 9.36
C ALA A 148 28.14 -1.46 8.16
N GLY A 149 27.76 -0.27 7.67
CA GLY A 149 28.54 0.51 6.70
C GLY A 149 28.42 0.10 5.23
N GLY A 150 27.55 -0.87 4.89
CA GLY A 150 27.34 -1.37 3.52
C GLY A 150 26.00 -0.99 2.89
N ALA A 151 25.27 0.00 3.44
CA ALA A 151 23.90 0.26 3.02
C ALA A 151 23.77 1.21 1.82
N ASP A 152 23.28 0.65 0.71
CA ASP A 152 22.64 1.36 -0.41
C ASP A 152 21.43 2.22 0.02
N TRP A 153 20.86 3.00 -0.91
CA TRP A 153 19.63 3.79 -0.71
C TRP A 153 18.42 2.97 -0.19
N GLY A 154 18.34 1.68 -0.51
CA GLY A 154 17.15 0.87 -0.22
C GLY A 154 16.89 0.64 1.28
N PRO A 155 17.91 0.27 2.08
CA PRO A 155 17.75 0.20 3.52
C PRO A 155 17.28 1.50 4.18
N TRP A 156 17.76 2.64 3.69
CA TRP A 156 17.31 3.95 4.15
C TRP A 156 15.83 4.19 3.86
N ALA A 157 15.38 3.88 2.64
CA ALA A 157 13.98 4.00 2.22
C ALA A 157 13.05 3.13 3.07
N GLN A 158 13.41 1.86 3.27
CA GLN A 158 12.64 0.92 4.09
C GLN A 158 12.60 1.34 5.57
N THR A 159 13.68 1.91 6.10
CA THR A 159 13.72 2.40 7.48
C THR A 159 12.81 3.61 7.66
N ILE A 160 12.91 4.61 6.78
CA ILE A 160 12.08 5.83 6.84
C ILE A 160 10.60 5.50 6.68
N LEU A 161 10.24 4.73 5.64
CA LEU A 161 8.86 4.34 5.41
C LEU A 161 8.35 3.36 6.47
N GLY A 162 9.20 2.48 6.98
CA GLY A 162 8.88 1.57 8.08
C GLY A 162 8.55 2.33 9.37
N ILE A 163 9.33 3.35 9.72
CA ILE A 163 9.06 4.22 10.88
C ILE A 163 7.73 4.96 10.70
N LEU A 164 7.47 5.51 9.51
CA LEU A 164 6.18 6.14 9.18
C LEU A 164 5.01 5.18 9.37
N LEU A 165 5.13 3.93 8.89
CA LEU A 165 4.09 2.91 9.07
C LEU A 165 3.93 2.50 10.55
N ILE A 166 5.00 2.47 11.35
CA ILE A 166 4.90 2.21 12.81
C ILE A 166 4.09 3.31 13.47
N PHE A 167 4.40 4.57 13.14
CA PHE A 167 3.69 5.72 13.67
C PHE A 167 2.20 5.68 13.31
N LEU A 168 1.89 5.40 12.04
CA LEU A 168 0.51 5.23 11.59
C LEU A 168 -0.20 4.06 12.28
N ALA A 169 0.48 2.93 12.48
CA ALA A 169 -0.05 1.81 13.23
C ALA A 169 -0.38 2.17 14.68
N ILE A 170 0.47 2.94 15.37
CA ILE A 170 0.22 3.39 16.74
C ILE A 170 -1.03 4.30 16.79
N ILE A 171 -1.15 5.26 15.88
CA ILE A 171 -2.35 6.13 15.79
C ILE A 171 -3.60 5.27 15.62
N LEU A 172 -3.53 4.26 14.74
CA LEU A 172 -4.64 3.35 14.48
C LEU A 172 -5.10 2.58 15.72
N VAL A 173 -4.13 2.09 16.50
CA VAL A 173 -4.42 1.38 17.75
C VAL A 173 -5.13 2.31 18.73
N ILE A 174 -4.65 3.56 18.84
CA ILE A 174 -5.26 4.57 19.70
C ILE A 174 -6.69 4.86 19.25
N GLU A 175 -6.90 5.16 17.96
CA GLU A 175 -8.23 5.44 17.41
C GLU A 175 -9.17 4.24 17.55
N GLY A 176 -8.67 3.01 17.33
CA GLY A 176 -9.44 1.79 17.51
C GLY A 176 -9.90 1.58 18.94
N VAL A 177 -9.00 1.74 19.91
CA VAL A 177 -9.33 1.62 21.33
C VAL A 177 -10.27 2.74 21.78
N GLN A 178 -10.06 3.99 21.33
CA GLN A 178 -10.92 5.12 21.63
C GLN A 178 -12.33 4.95 21.04
N THR A 179 -12.44 4.48 19.81
CA THR A 179 -13.75 4.29 19.16
C THR A 179 -14.54 3.15 19.82
N LEU A 180 -13.87 2.03 20.11
CA LEU A 180 -14.49 0.90 20.81
C LEU A 180 -14.88 1.25 22.26
N SER A 181 -14.08 2.05 22.97
CA SER A 181 -14.39 2.50 24.33
C SER A 181 -15.53 3.51 24.37
N ARG A 182 -15.59 4.48 23.43
CA ARG A 182 -16.73 5.40 23.26
C ARG A 182 -18.03 4.64 22.98
N GLN A 183 -18.00 3.63 22.12
CA GLN A 183 -19.19 2.79 21.85
C GLN A 183 -19.65 1.97 23.06
N LYS A 184 -18.72 1.49 23.89
CA LYS A 184 -19.07 0.84 25.17
C LYS A 184 -19.68 1.82 26.17
N ALA A 185 -19.12 3.02 26.30
CA ALA A 185 -19.63 4.06 27.19
C ALA A 185 -21.00 4.59 26.77
N ALA A 186 -21.29 4.67 25.46
CA ALA A 186 -22.60 5.08 24.94
C ALA A 186 -23.70 4.00 25.09
N LYS A 187 -23.33 2.76 25.42
CA LYS A 187 -24.25 1.63 25.63
C LYS A 187 -24.42 1.23 27.09
N ALA A 188 -23.61 1.80 27.99
CA ALA A 188 -23.73 1.65 29.44
C ALA A 188 -24.68 2.73 29.99
#